data_AF-A0A433P7X7-F1
#
_entry.id   AF-A0A433P7X7-F1
#
_cell.length_a   1.000
_cell.length_b   1.000
_cell.length_c   1.000
_cell.angle_alpha   90.00
_cell.angle_beta   90.00
_cell.angle_gamma   90.00
#
_symmetry.space_group_name_H-M   'P 1'
#
loop_
_entity.id
_entity.type
_entity.pdbx_description
1 polymer ?
#
loop_
_entity_poly.entity_id
_entity_poly.type
_entity_poly.pdbx_seq_one_letter_code
_entity_poly.pdbx_strand_id
1 'polypeptide(L)'
;MTTCKRRRPENLTEARPAKTNQKIFLSSTHPLAIKPLGNYYFDSTSLGFKGSCRSPGLGSIARLTDELILDIIERFLGPRDLCWLAQASRALYAFSYHDEIWRVWTVNDLGGDFAWSGSWRATYLRTRDPDYAVNRNGSPIQANNLYSDVLFQPFHCASASMEPFIGVENVDRRSNLSVDEFVMNYAIPNKPVIITDIATKWPALQKWKDAYLLEKYGDIRFRAEAVNIKLRDYYEYARNQHDESPLYLFDKKFVQNCPDMANDFEVPEYFREDYFGVLGDERPDYRWLIIGPARSGSTFHKRINKCTTQDPNATSAWNAVITGAKKWIMYPPDIMPPGVFTSE
;
A
#
# COMPACT_ATOMS: atom_id res chain seq x y z
N MET A 1 -28.43 -29.97 65.16
CA MET A 1 -29.12 -30.41 63.94
C MET A 1 -29.09 -29.28 62.92
N THR A 2 -28.71 -29.64 61.71
CA THR A 2 -28.04 -28.85 60.69
C THR A 2 -29.02 -27.99 59.90
N THR A 3 -28.81 -26.67 59.84
CA THR A 3 -29.56 -25.76 58.98
C THR A 3 -28.82 -25.59 57.65
N CYS A 4 -29.44 -26.09 56.58
CA CYS A 4 -28.96 -26.04 55.21
C CYS A 4 -29.07 -24.61 54.66
N LYS A 5 -27.94 -23.92 54.46
CA LYS A 5 -27.87 -22.62 53.77
C LYS A 5 -27.49 -22.83 52.30
N ARG A 6 -28.39 -22.35 51.42
CA ARG A 6 -28.27 -22.27 49.96
C ARG A 6 -26.96 -21.56 49.54
N ARG A 7 -26.16 -22.20 48.69
CA ARG A 7 -25.05 -21.56 47.95
C ARG A 7 -25.62 -20.84 46.73
N ARG A 8 -25.24 -19.56 46.56
CA ARG A 8 -25.41 -18.79 45.31
C ARG A 8 -24.39 -19.29 44.27
N PRO A 9 -24.72 -19.33 42.96
CA PRO A 9 -23.72 -19.52 41.93
C PRO A 9 -22.87 -18.24 41.80
N GLU A 10 -21.56 -18.41 41.84
CA GLU A 10 -20.58 -17.35 41.62
C GLU A 10 -20.56 -16.94 40.14
N ASN A 11 -20.46 -15.63 39.92
CA ASN A 11 -20.38 -14.99 38.61
C ASN A 11 -19.13 -15.47 37.84
N LEU A 12 -19.34 -16.13 36.70
CA LEU A 12 -18.32 -16.25 35.65
C LEU A 12 -18.26 -14.93 34.88
N THR A 13 -17.56 -13.94 35.43
CA THR A 13 -17.06 -12.82 34.61
C THR A 13 -15.88 -13.32 33.80
N GLU A 14 -16.09 -13.56 32.51
CA GLU A 14 -15.01 -13.74 31.54
C GLU A 14 -14.05 -12.54 31.66
N ALA A 15 -12.83 -12.84 32.09
CA ALA A 15 -11.76 -11.86 32.13
C ALA A 15 -11.48 -11.39 30.70
N ARG A 16 -11.77 -10.11 30.43
CA ARG A 16 -11.26 -9.44 29.22
C ARG A 16 -9.74 -9.63 29.19
N PRO A 17 -9.15 -10.09 28.06
CA PRO A 17 -7.71 -10.25 27.98
C PRO A 17 -7.05 -8.90 28.27
N ALA A 18 -6.07 -8.93 29.17
CA ALA A 18 -5.29 -7.75 29.55
C ALA A 18 -4.70 -7.13 28.27
N LYS A 19 -5.07 -5.87 27.99
CA LYS A 19 -4.41 -5.09 26.95
C LYS A 19 -2.94 -4.99 27.33
N THR A 20 -2.09 -5.76 26.65
CA THR A 20 -0.66 -5.61 26.74
C THR A 20 -0.36 -4.19 26.29
N ASN A 21 0.15 -3.37 27.22
CA ASN A 21 0.58 -2.00 26.93
C ASN A 21 1.86 -2.08 26.11
N GLN A 22 1.71 -2.44 24.84
CA GLN A 22 2.78 -2.63 23.91
C GLN A 22 3.22 -1.23 23.45
N LYS A 23 4.36 -0.77 23.98
CA LYS A 23 5.12 0.39 23.48
C LYS A 23 5.62 0.09 22.05
N ILE A 24 4.72 -0.11 21.09
CA ILE A 24 5.03 -0.58 19.73
C ILE A 24 5.32 0.55 18.74
N PHE A 25 5.17 1.81 19.12
CA PHE A 25 5.18 2.87 18.12
C PHE A 25 6.57 3.16 17.49
N LEU A 26 7.69 2.65 18.04
CA LEU A 26 9.05 3.04 17.63
C LEU A 26 10.10 1.91 17.64
N SER A 27 9.72 0.63 17.52
CA SER A 27 10.69 -0.46 17.75
C SER A 27 11.54 -0.87 16.54
N SER A 28 11.30 -0.34 15.34
CA SER A 28 12.03 -0.75 14.14
C SER A 28 13.26 0.12 13.89
N THR A 29 14.41 -0.54 13.74
CA THR A 29 15.68 0.11 13.39
C THR A 29 15.83 0.18 11.88
N HIS A 30 16.13 1.37 11.35
CA HIS A 30 16.38 1.55 9.92
C HIS A 30 17.53 0.64 9.46
N PRO A 31 17.44 -0.06 8.31
CA PRO A 31 18.46 -1.00 7.84
C PRO A 31 19.86 -0.39 7.71
N LEU A 32 19.91 0.90 7.38
CA LEU A 32 21.14 1.69 7.30
C LEU A 32 21.49 2.47 8.59
N ALA A 33 20.85 2.18 9.73
CA ALA A 33 21.02 2.92 10.99
C ALA A 33 20.79 4.44 10.92
N ILE A 34 19.99 4.90 9.95
CA ILE A 34 19.53 6.29 9.84
C ILE A 34 18.52 6.56 10.95
N LYS A 35 18.53 7.77 11.49
CA LYS A 35 17.59 8.23 12.51
C LYS A 35 16.82 9.47 12.03
N PRO A 36 15.64 9.77 12.60
CA PRO A 36 14.98 11.06 12.42
C PRO A 36 15.86 12.24 12.83
N LEU A 37 15.62 13.42 12.28
CA LEU A 37 16.40 14.63 12.54
C LEU A 37 16.39 15.02 14.02
N GLY A 38 15.23 14.89 14.68
CA GLY A 38 15.08 15.18 16.12
C GLY A 38 16.00 14.36 17.02
N ASN A 39 16.42 13.15 16.60
CA ASN A 39 17.34 12.31 17.36
C ASN A 39 18.75 12.93 17.47
N TYR A 40 19.11 13.85 16.56
CA TYR A 40 20.37 14.58 16.65
C TYR A 40 20.47 15.35 17.96
N TYR A 41 19.38 15.98 18.42
CA TYR A 41 19.39 16.76 19.65
C TYR A 41 19.77 15.88 20.86
N PHE A 42 19.16 14.71 20.98
CA PHE A 42 19.44 13.78 22.08
C PHE A 42 20.87 13.19 21.99
N ASP A 43 21.26 12.71 20.81
CA ASP A 43 22.57 12.10 20.62
C ASP A 43 23.68 13.13 20.82
N SER A 44 23.48 14.39 20.41
CA SER A 44 24.48 15.46 20.54
C SER A 44 24.89 15.79 21.98
N THR A 45 24.03 15.48 22.94
CA THR A 45 24.31 15.68 24.38
C THR A 45 25.03 14.49 25.03
N SER A 46 25.21 13.39 24.31
CA SER A 46 25.84 12.18 24.85
C SER A 46 27.37 12.27 24.87
N LEU A 47 27.99 11.84 25.98
CA LEU A 47 29.44 11.88 26.24
C LEU A 47 30.32 11.17 25.19
N GLY A 48 29.74 10.33 24.31
CA GLY A 48 30.43 9.60 23.25
C GLY A 48 30.08 10.04 21.82
N PHE A 49 29.36 11.15 21.64
CA PHE A 49 28.91 11.59 20.33
C PHE A 49 30.07 12.13 19.48
N LYS A 50 30.32 11.45 18.36
CA LYS A 50 31.43 11.78 17.43
C LYS A 50 31.03 12.76 16.31
N GLY A 51 29.86 13.38 16.42
CA GLY A 51 29.29 14.21 15.36
C GLY A 51 28.46 13.43 14.34
N SER A 52 27.66 14.17 13.57
CA SER A 52 26.88 13.64 12.44
C SER A 52 27.81 13.27 11.29
N CYS A 53 27.55 12.13 10.64
CA CYS A 53 28.31 11.72 9.46
C CYS A 53 27.89 12.48 8.19
N ARG A 54 26.84 13.32 8.28
CA ARG A 54 26.29 14.07 7.15
C ARG A 54 27.32 15.03 6.54
N SER A 55 27.83 16.00 7.30
CA SER A 55 28.73 17.02 6.75
C SER A 55 30.06 16.45 6.25
N PRO A 56 30.76 15.54 6.97
CA PRO A 56 31.97 14.90 6.44
C PRO A 56 31.70 14.00 5.24
N GLY A 57 30.54 13.33 5.18
CA GLY A 57 30.19 12.43 4.08
C GLY A 57 29.71 13.14 2.82
N LEU A 58 29.04 14.29 2.95
CA LEU A 58 28.52 15.07 1.84
C LEU A 58 29.50 16.19 1.38
N GLY A 59 30.44 16.61 2.23
CA GLY A 59 31.37 17.68 1.88
C GLY A 59 30.64 18.99 1.54
N SER A 60 30.97 19.62 0.41
CA SER A 60 30.41 20.91 0.01
C SER A 60 28.90 20.88 -0.24
N ILE A 61 28.33 19.74 -0.66
CA ILE A 61 26.88 19.61 -0.91
C ILE A 61 26.08 19.44 0.39
N ALA A 62 26.74 19.31 1.55
CA ALA A 62 26.08 19.28 2.85
C ALA A 62 25.29 20.57 3.17
N ARG A 63 25.50 21.65 2.40
CA ARG A 63 24.73 22.91 2.53
C ARG A 63 23.29 22.80 1.99
N LEU A 64 23.02 21.83 1.12
CA LEU A 64 21.70 21.57 0.57
C LEU A 64 20.86 20.77 1.57
N THR A 65 19.53 20.89 1.49
CA THR A 65 18.61 20.04 2.25
C THR A 65 18.59 18.63 1.67
N ASP A 66 18.10 17.66 2.43
CA ASP A 66 18.06 16.26 1.98
C ASP A 66 17.11 16.08 0.79
N GLU A 67 16.01 16.84 0.75
CA GLU A 67 15.06 16.87 -0.37
C GLU A 67 15.72 17.39 -1.64
N LEU A 68 16.49 18.50 -1.55
CA LEU A 68 17.20 19.05 -2.70
C LEU A 68 18.29 18.11 -3.22
N ILE A 69 18.95 17.37 -2.33
CA ILE A 69 19.92 16.36 -2.74
C ILE A 69 19.22 15.24 -3.52
N LEU A 70 18.09 14.72 -3.04
CA LEU A 70 17.32 13.71 -3.76
C LEU A 70 16.77 14.22 -5.10
N ASP A 71 16.25 15.45 -5.15
CA ASP A 71 15.76 16.08 -6.38
C ASP A 71 16.87 16.24 -7.43
N ILE A 72 18.08 16.62 -7.01
CA ILE A 72 19.25 16.69 -7.91
C ILE A 72 19.63 15.29 -8.43
N ILE A 73 19.65 14.29 -7.54
CA ILE A 73 19.98 12.90 -7.91
C ILE A 73 18.96 12.39 -8.93
N GLU A 74 17.67 12.57 -8.67
CA GLU A 74 16.58 12.09 -9.54
C GLU A 74 16.60 12.76 -10.93
N ARG A 75 16.85 14.07 -10.99
CA ARG A 75 16.77 14.84 -12.25
C ARG A 75 18.01 14.77 -13.12
N PHE A 76 19.20 14.65 -12.52
CA PHE A 76 20.46 14.87 -13.23
C PHE A 76 21.40 13.67 -13.26
N LEU A 77 21.16 12.63 -12.45
CA LEU A 77 22.05 11.47 -12.36
C LEU A 77 21.37 10.20 -12.89
N GLY A 78 22.17 9.34 -13.51
CA GLY A 78 21.72 8.01 -13.95
C GLY A 78 22.08 6.90 -12.95
N PRO A 79 21.56 5.68 -13.17
CA PRO A 79 21.85 4.52 -12.31
C PRO A 79 23.35 4.25 -12.11
N ARG A 80 24.15 4.48 -13.16
CA ARG A 80 25.62 4.34 -13.09
C ARG A 80 26.23 5.35 -12.12
N ASP A 81 25.81 6.61 -12.19
CA ASP A 81 26.35 7.68 -11.33
C ASP A 81 26.02 7.41 -9.86
N LEU A 82 24.81 6.94 -9.55
CA LEU A 82 24.44 6.54 -8.18
C LEU A 82 25.30 5.38 -7.66
N CYS A 83 25.64 4.40 -8.50
CA CYS A 83 26.57 3.34 -8.10
C CYS A 83 27.97 3.87 -7.78
N TRP A 84 28.41 4.96 -8.41
CA TRP A 84 29.69 5.61 -8.11
C TRP A 84 29.59 6.48 -6.86
N LEU A 85 28.51 7.26 -6.72
CA LEU A 85 28.24 8.07 -5.52
C LEU A 85 28.15 7.21 -4.26
N ALA A 86 27.52 6.03 -4.36
CA ALA A 86 27.40 5.11 -3.25
C ALA A 86 28.75 4.65 -2.68
N GLN A 87 29.84 4.74 -3.46
CA GLN A 87 31.19 4.35 -3.05
C GLN A 87 31.98 5.50 -2.41
N ALA A 88 31.50 6.75 -2.53
CA ALA A 88 32.24 7.92 -2.08
C ALA A 88 32.16 8.15 -0.56
N SER A 89 31.00 7.91 0.06
CA SER A 89 30.83 8.06 1.51
C SER A 89 29.62 7.30 2.04
N ARG A 90 29.54 7.11 3.37
CA ARG A 90 28.37 6.49 4.03
C ARG A 90 27.09 7.32 3.88
N ALA A 91 27.22 8.65 3.81
CA ALA A 91 26.08 9.53 3.58
C ALA A 91 25.58 9.39 2.14
N LEU A 92 26.48 9.47 1.15
CA LEU A 92 26.12 9.30 -0.26
C LEU A 92 25.63 7.89 -0.57
N TYR A 93 26.14 6.87 0.12
CA TYR A 93 25.58 5.52 0.11
C TYR A 93 24.10 5.52 0.50
N ALA A 94 23.73 6.19 1.60
CA ALA A 94 22.34 6.25 2.05
C ALA A 94 21.41 6.94 1.02
N PHE A 95 21.83 8.09 0.47
CA PHE A 95 21.06 8.78 -0.59
C PHE A 95 20.95 7.95 -1.87
N SER A 96 22.04 7.31 -2.30
CA SER A 96 22.07 6.50 -3.53
C SER A 96 21.27 5.20 -3.41
N TYR A 97 20.98 4.76 -2.19
CA TYR A 97 20.16 3.59 -1.89
C TYR A 97 18.68 3.93 -1.61
N HIS A 98 18.28 5.19 -1.80
CA HIS A 98 16.89 5.59 -1.63
C HIS A 98 16.00 4.86 -2.65
N ASP A 99 15.10 4.02 -2.15
CA ASP A 99 14.46 2.96 -2.91
C ASP A 99 13.47 3.50 -3.98
N GLU A 100 12.85 4.66 -3.73
CA GLU A 100 11.89 5.27 -4.65
C GLU A 100 12.52 5.65 -5.99
N ILE A 101 13.77 6.14 -5.99
CA ILE A 101 14.49 6.47 -7.23
C ILE A 101 14.64 5.21 -8.09
N TRP A 102 15.02 4.09 -7.46
CA TRP A 102 15.18 2.82 -8.17
C TRP A 102 13.85 2.23 -8.62
N ARG A 103 12.77 2.42 -7.84
CA ARG A 103 11.41 2.04 -8.22
C ARG A 103 10.99 2.74 -9.50
N VAL A 104 11.14 4.07 -9.55
CA VAL A 104 10.79 4.89 -10.72
C VAL A 104 11.55 4.41 -11.95
N TRP A 105 12.87 4.19 -11.88
CA TRP A 105 13.63 3.66 -13.01
C TRP A 105 13.23 2.25 -13.38
N THR A 106 12.99 1.35 -12.42
CA THR A 106 12.56 -0.03 -12.72
C THR A 106 11.23 -0.03 -13.47
N VAL A 107 10.27 0.76 -13.01
CA VAL A 107 8.94 0.87 -13.61
C VAL A 107 9.00 1.50 -15.00
N ASN A 108 9.68 2.65 -15.14
CA ASN A 108 9.70 3.41 -16.37
C ASN A 108 10.59 2.79 -17.45
N ASP A 109 11.77 2.31 -17.08
CA ASP A 109 12.74 1.80 -18.04
C ASP A 109 12.46 0.37 -18.46
N LEU A 110 11.97 -0.48 -17.55
CA LEU A 110 11.80 -1.91 -17.79
C LEU A 110 10.36 -2.29 -18.13
N GLY A 111 9.38 -1.39 -17.95
CA GLY A 111 8.00 -1.57 -18.47
C GLY A 111 7.24 -2.80 -17.95
N GLY A 112 7.75 -3.47 -16.89
CA GLY A 112 7.18 -4.70 -16.34
C GLY A 112 7.91 -5.98 -16.74
N ASP A 113 9.05 -5.88 -17.43
CA ASP A 113 9.96 -6.98 -17.74
C ASP A 113 11.06 -7.12 -16.67
N PHE A 114 10.66 -7.42 -15.44
CA PHE A 114 11.58 -7.62 -14.33
C PHE A 114 11.08 -8.68 -13.36
N ALA A 115 12.02 -9.34 -12.69
CA ALA A 115 11.75 -10.28 -11.60
C ALA A 115 12.28 -9.72 -10.28
N TRP A 116 11.44 -9.77 -9.23
CA TRP A 116 11.79 -9.17 -7.95
C TRP A 116 13.05 -9.79 -7.35
N SER A 117 14.01 -8.93 -6.99
CA SER A 117 15.32 -9.34 -6.46
C SER A 117 15.58 -8.83 -5.04
N GLY A 118 14.52 -8.58 -4.26
CA GLY A 118 14.59 -8.22 -2.83
C GLY A 118 14.58 -6.71 -2.54
N SER A 119 14.96 -5.87 -3.50
CA SER A 119 14.77 -4.41 -3.48
C SER A 119 14.64 -3.87 -4.90
N TRP A 120 14.14 -2.63 -5.05
CA TRP A 120 14.04 -2.00 -6.37
C TRP A 120 15.41 -1.84 -7.03
N ARG A 121 16.41 -1.41 -6.26
CA ARG A 121 17.80 -1.31 -6.73
C ARG A 121 18.34 -2.65 -7.25
N ALA A 122 18.19 -3.71 -6.46
CA ALA A 122 18.68 -5.03 -6.84
C ALA A 122 17.95 -5.58 -8.08
N THR A 123 16.64 -5.32 -8.17
CA THR A 123 15.80 -5.68 -9.31
C THR A 123 16.25 -4.96 -10.59
N TYR A 124 16.48 -3.65 -10.52
CA TYR A 124 16.98 -2.87 -11.65
C TYR A 124 18.34 -3.39 -12.12
N LEU A 125 19.30 -3.51 -11.20
CA LEU A 125 20.67 -3.90 -11.53
C LEU A 125 20.73 -5.32 -12.08
N ARG A 126 20.03 -6.29 -11.48
CA ARG A 126 19.99 -7.68 -11.98
C ARG A 126 19.34 -7.78 -13.36
N THR A 127 18.33 -6.95 -13.62
CA THR A 127 17.65 -6.98 -14.93
C THR A 127 18.51 -6.37 -16.03
N ARG A 128 19.28 -5.30 -15.71
CA ARG A 128 20.20 -4.66 -16.66
C ARG A 128 21.53 -5.41 -16.82
N ASP A 129 21.98 -6.09 -15.77
CA ASP A 129 23.19 -6.88 -15.70
C ASP A 129 22.87 -8.25 -15.04
N PRO A 130 22.60 -9.29 -15.85
CA PRO A 130 22.26 -10.62 -15.33
C PRO A 130 23.32 -11.21 -14.39
N ASP A 131 24.59 -10.84 -14.56
CA ASP A 131 25.71 -11.32 -13.75
C ASP A 131 25.82 -10.58 -12.40
N TYR A 132 25.09 -9.48 -12.21
CA TYR A 132 25.11 -8.68 -10.99
C TYR A 132 24.76 -9.52 -9.75
N ALA A 133 25.75 -9.84 -8.91
CA ALA A 133 25.52 -10.63 -7.70
C ALA A 133 24.69 -9.87 -6.64
N VAL A 134 23.40 -10.22 -6.54
CA VAL A 134 22.51 -9.70 -5.50
C VAL A 134 22.95 -10.25 -4.14
N ASN A 135 23.42 -9.35 -3.27
CA ASN A 135 23.82 -9.70 -1.92
C ASN A 135 22.59 -9.88 -1.02
N ARG A 136 22.03 -11.09 -0.97
CA ARG A 136 20.84 -11.41 -0.16
C ARG A 136 21.10 -11.57 1.34
N ASN A 137 22.35 -11.86 1.72
CA ASN A 137 22.72 -12.23 3.10
C ASN A 137 23.66 -11.22 3.78
N GLY A 138 24.13 -10.21 3.05
CA GLY A 138 25.04 -9.20 3.58
C GLY A 138 24.29 -8.08 4.29
N SER A 139 24.73 -7.74 5.49
CA SER A 139 24.26 -6.54 6.17
C SER A 139 24.66 -5.31 5.35
N PRO A 140 23.73 -4.38 5.08
CA PRO A 140 24.05 -3.19 4.34
C PRO A 140 25.03 -2.31 5.12
N ILE A 141 25.75 -1.43 4.41
CA ILE A 141 26.64 -0.46 5.06
C ILE A 141 25.80 0.42 5.98
N GLN A 142 26.09 0.35 7.28
CA GLN A 142 25.43 1.18 8.27
C GLN A 142 25.89 2.63 8.07
N ALA A 143 24.99 3.60 8.03
CA ALA A 143 25.25 5.04 8.00
C ALA A 143 25.05 5.65 9.39
N ASN A 144 25.77 5.13 10.40
CA ASN A 144 25.67 5.56 11.79
C ASN A 144 25.84 7.08 11.92
N ASN A 145 25.02 7.70 12.76
CA ASN A 145 24.96 9.14 12.98
C ASN A 145 24.58 9.93 11.71
N LEU A 146 23.84 9.32 10.77
CA LEU A 146 23.09 10.05 9.76
C LEU A 146 21.68 10.32 10.29
N TYR A 147 21.28 11.58 10.24
CA TYR A 147 19.98 12.04 10.71
C TYR A 147 19.26 12.71 9.54
N SER A 148 18.11 12.16 9.16
CA SER A 148 17.34 12.60 8.00
C SER A 148 15.91 12.12 8.13
N ASP A 149 14.96 13.04 8.23
CA ASP A 149 13.54 12.68 8.21
C ASP A 149 13.13 12.16 6.82
N VAL A 150 13.67 12.76 5.76
CA VAL A 150 13.39 12.39 4.36
C VAL A 150 13.79 10.94 4.06
N LEU A 151 14.99 10.53 4.48
CA LEU A 151 15.45 9.16 4.26
C LEU A 151 14.82 8.15 5.22
N PHE A 152 14.37 8.61 6.40
CA PHE A 152 13.81 7.72 7.43
C PHE A 152 12.29 7.51 7.29
N GLN A 153 11.56 8.52 6.83
CA GLN A 153 10.10 8.52 6.81
C GLN A 153 9.51 7.35 6.01
N PRO A 154 9.97 7.02 4.79
CA PRO A 154 9.41 5.89 4.04
C PRO A 154 9.57 4.56 4.78
N PHE A 155 10.75 4.33 5.38
CA PHE A 155 10.98 3.15 6.22
C PHE A 155 10.05 3.12 7.43
N HIS A 156 9.88 4.26 8.09
CA HIS A 156 8.99 4.37 9.25
C HIS A 156 7.54 4.05 8.86
N CYS A 157 7.03 4.65 7.79
CA CYS A 157 5.69 4.39 7.28
C CYS A 157 5.50 2.92 6.88
N ALA A 158 6.48 2.31 6.21
CA ALA A 158 6.45 0.90 5.80
C ALA A 158 6.48 -0.08 6.99
N SER A 159 7.14 0.31 8.09
CA SER A 159 7.33 -0.52 9.27
C SER A 159 6.30 -0.29 10.38
N ALA A 160 5.54 0.81 10.31
CA ALA A 160 4.58 1.18 11.33
C ALA A 160 3.42 0.18 11.41
N SER A 161 3.09 -0.23 12.63
CA SER A 161 1.94 -1.07 12.94
C SER A 161 0.65 -0.34 12.59
N MET A 162 -0.22 -0.99 11.81
CA MET A 162 -1.54 -0.45 11.43
C MET A 162 -2.61 -0.73 12.48
N GLU A 163 -2.38 -1.71 13.36
CA GLU A 163 -3.29 -2.19 14.40
C GLU A 163 -3.93 -1.08 15.24
N PRO A 164 -3.19 -0.04 15.70
CA PRO A 164 -3.77 1.06 16.48
C PRO A 164 -4.86 1.82 15.73
N PHE A 165 -4.84 1.78 14.39
CA PHE A 165 -5.73 2.55 13.55
C PHE A 165 -6.96 1.77 13.07
N ILE A 166 -7.07 0.46 13.32
CA ILE A 166 -8.13 -0.41 12.77
C ILE A 166 -9.44 -0.36 13.59
N GLY A 167 -9.44 0.24 14.78
CA GLY A 167 -10.46 0.01 15.82
C GLY A 167 -11.85 0.64 15.68
N VAL A 168 -12.23 1.26 14.56
CA VAL A 168 -13.55 1.89 14.40
C VAL A 168 -14.23 1.40 13.12
N GLU A 169 -15.23 0.52 13.28
CA GLU A 169 -16.18 0.16 12.22
C GLU A 169 -17.56 0.68 12.61
N ASN A 170 -18.09 1.59 11.80
CA ASN A 170 -19.36 2.28 12.04
C ASN A 170 -20.30 2.26 10.81
N VAL A 171 -19.96 1.47 9.80
CA VAL A 171 -20.81 1.26 8.61
C VAL A 171 -21.79 0.12 8.89
N ASP A 172 -23.04 0.32 8.50
CA ASP A 172 -24.11 -0.66 8.71
C ASP A 172 -23.88 -1.93 7.86
N ARG A 173 -24.21 -3.10 8.44
CA ARG A 173 -24.04 -4.42 7.81
C ARG A 173 -25.41 -5.07 7.63
N ARG A 174 -25.73 -5.43 6.39
CA ARG A 174 -27.05 -6.00 6.02
C ARG A 174 -26.88 -7.32 5.26
N SER A 175 -27.84 -8.21 5.46
CA SER A 175 -28.03 -9.47 4.72
C SER A 175 -29.50 -9.61 4.35
N ASN A 176 -29.82 -10.31 3.26
CA ASN A 176 -31.18 -10.46 2.74
C ASN A 176 -31.89 -9.10 2.54
N LEU A 177 -31.15 -8.08 2.09
CA LEU A 177 -31.66 -6.74 1.85
C LEU A 177 -32.45 -6.73 0.53
N SER A 178 -33.69 -6.26 0.53
CA SER A 178 -34.42 -6.11 -0.74
C SER A 178 -33.93 -4.91 -1.54
N VAL A 179 -34.19 -4.90 -2.86
CA VAL A 179 -33.86 -3.76 -3.72
C VAL A 179 -34.56 -2.47 -3.25
N ASP A 180 -35.84 -2.55 -2.88
CA ASP A 180 -36.61 -1.40 -2.40
C ASP A 180 -36.04 -0.83 -1.09
N GLU A 181 -35.68 -1.71 -0.14
CA GLU A 181 -35.03 -1.28 1.11
C GLU A 181 -33.65 -0.68 0.85
N PHE A 182 -32.88 -1.23 -0.09
CA PHE A 182 -31.59 -0.69 -0.49
C PHE A 182 -31.74 0.73 -1.05
N VAL A 183 -32.68 0.91 -1.97
CA VAL A 183 -32.94 2.20 -2.63
C VAL A 183 -33.37 3.25 -1.61
N MET A 184 -34.37 2.94 -0.79
CA MET A 184 -34.97 3.90 0.14
C MET A 184 -34.05 4.26 1.31
N ASN A 185 -33.30 3.31 1.86
CA ASN A 185 -32.53 3.52 3.09
C ASN A 185 -31.05 3.85 2.85
N TYR A 186 -30.51 3.54 1.67
CA TYR A 186 -29.06 3.69 1.39
C TYR A 186 -28.76 4.45 0.09
N ALA A 187 -29.35 4.06 -1.04
CA ALA A 187 -29.02 4.69 -2.32
C ALA A 187 -29.48 6.16 -2.39
N ILE A 188 -30.77 6.44 -2.12
CA ILE A 188 -31.33 7.80 -2.14
C ILE A 188 -30.69 8.69 -1.05
N PRO A 189 -30.53 8.22 0.21
CA PRO A 189 -29.87 9.02 1.25
C PRO A 189 -28.34 9.15 1.09
N ASN A 190 -27.74 8.51 0.07
CA ASN A 190 -26.29 8.45 -0.16
C ASN A 190 -25.52 7.92 1.06
N LYS A 191 -26.03 6.85 1.67
CA LYS A 191 -25.45 6.23 2.88
C LYS A 191 -24.72 4.93 2.51
N PRO A 192 -23.45 4.76 2.93
CA PRO A 192 -22.71 3.52 2.69
C PRO A 192 -23.30 2.35 3.49
N VAL A 193 -23.22 1.15 2.93
CA VAL A 193 -23.67 -0.10 3.54
C VAL A 193 -22.77 -1.26 3.11
N ILE A 194 -22.55 -2.21 4.00
CA ILE A 194 -21.86 -3.46 3.72
C ILE A 194 -22.92 -4.57 3.56
N ILE A 195 -22.99 -5.15 2.36
CA ILE A 195 -23.90 -6.26 2.05
C ILE A 195 -23.14 -7.58 2.15
N THR A 196 -23.55 -8.49 3.02
CA THR A 196 -22.71 -9.62 3.47
C THR A 196 -22.97 -10.95 2.76
N ASP A 197 -24.05 -11.06 1.98
CA ASP A 197 -24.60 -12.33 1.49
C ASP A 197 -24.63 -12.48 -0.04
N ILE A 198 -24.04 -11.52 -0.78
CA ILE A 198 -24.00 -11.53 -2.25
C ILE A 198 -22.78 -12.30 -2.76
N ALA A 199 -21.58 -11.79 -2.49
CA ALA A 199 -20.33 -12.38 -2.99
C ALA A 199 -20.05 -13.79 -2.44
N THR A 200 -20.76 -14.20 -1.39
CA THR A 200 -20.66 -15.54 -0.80
C THR A 200 -21.08 -16.66 -1.76
N LYS A 201 -21.90 -16.33 -2.77
CA LYS A 201 -22.41 -17.27 -3.78
C LYS A 201 -21.54 -17.33 -5.02
N TRP A 202 -20.55 -16.44 -5.16
CA TRP A 202 -19.74 -16.31 -6.37
C TRP A 202 -18.67 -17.41 -6.47
N PRO A 203 -18.48 -18.03 -7.66
CA PRO A 203 -17.38 -18.96 -7.89
C PRO A 203 -16.00 -18.36 -7.56
N ALA A 204 -15.84 -17.04 -7.73
CA ALA A 204 -14.62 -16.30 -7.39
C ALA A 204 -14.15 -16.57 -5.95
N LEU A 205 -15.05 -16.72 -4.98
CA LEU A 205 -14.69 -16.95 -3.58
C LEU A 205 -13.92 -18.25 -3.36
N GLN A 206 -14.17 -19.27 -4.18
CA GLN A 206 -13.45 -20.54 -4.12
C GLN A 206 -12.27 -20.59 -5.09
N LYS A 207 -12.45 -20.05 -6.29
CA LYS A 207 -11.47 -20.13 -7.38
C LYS A 207 -10.33 -19.12 -7.24
N TRP A 208 -10.59 -17.88 -6.86
CA TRP A 208 -9.60 -16.79 -6.91
C TRP A 208 -8.65 -16.83 -5.70
N LYS A 209 -7.97 -17.96 -5.56
CA LYS A 209 -6.83 -18.17 -4.66
C LYS A 209 -5.56 -18.06 -5.49
N ASP A 210 -4.49 -17.64 -4.83
CA ASP A 210 -3.18 -17.43 -5.44
C ASP A 210 -2.72 -18.59 -6.34
N ALA A 211 -2.85 -19.84 -5.88
CA ALA A 211 -2.43 -21.01 -6.64
C ALA A 211 -3.15 -21.13 -7.98
N TYR A 212 -4.48 -20.97 -7.98
CA TYR A 212 -5.30 -21.04 -9.19
C TYR A 212 -5.01 -19.87 -10.13
N LEU A 213 -4.89 -18.65 -9.58
CA LEU A 213 -4.62 -17.46 -10.38
C LEU A 213 -3.24 -17.54 -11.06
N LEU A 214 -2.22 -18.04 -10.34
CA LEU A 214 -0.89 -18.23 -10.89
C LEU A 214 -0.82 -19.35 -11.92
N GLU A 215 -1.50 -20.47 -11.68
CA GLU A 215 -1.56 -21.60 -12.63
C GLU A 215 -2.20 -21.17 -13.95
N LYS A 216 -3.31 -20.42 -13.89
CA LYS A 216 -4.10 -20.10 -15.08
C LYS A 216 -3.69 -18.81 -15.77
N TYR A 217 -3.26 -17.80 -15.01
CA TYR A 217 -3.04 -16.44 -15.51
C TYR A 217 -1.64 -15.91 -15.19
N GLY A 218 -0.71 -16.76 -14.72
CA GLY A 218 0.63 -16.37 -14.28
C GLY A 218 1.45 -15.60 -15.30
N ASP A 219 1.36 -15.96 -16.59
CA ASP A 219 2.12 -15.31 -17.67
C ASP A 219 1.35 -14.16 -18.35
N ILE A 220 0.11 -13.90 -17.93
CA ILE A 220 -0.70 -12.78 -18.44
C ILE A 220 -0.28 -11.50 -17.73
N ARG A 221 -0.18 -10.41 -18.49
CA ARG A 221 0.12 -9.08 -17.95
C ARG A 221 -1.14 -8.40 -17.43
N PHE A 222 -1.01 -7.86 -16.24
CA PHE A 222 -2.01 -7.00 -15.61
C PHE A 222 -1.43 -5.62 -15.33
N ARG A 223 -2.29 -4.61 -15.36
CA ARG A 223 -1.96 -3.24 -14.99
C ARG A 223 -1.81 -3.12 -13.48
N ALA A 224 -0.63 -2.74 -13.03
CA ALA A 224 -0.37 -2.31 -11.65
C ALA A 224 0.14 -0.87 -11.67
N GLU A 225 -0.72 0.08 -11.29
CA GLU A 225 -0.46 1.53 -11.38
C GLU A 225 0.06 1.99 -12.75
N ALA A 226 1.37 2.21 -12.86
CA ALA A 226 2.05 2.71 -14.05
C ALA A 226 2.56 1.58 -14.99
N VAL A 227 2.59 0.33 -14.54
CA VAL A 227 3.28 -0.78 -15.23
C VAL A 227 2.33 -1.91 -15.65
N ASN A 228 2.64 -2.61 -16.75
CA ASN A 228 1.97 -3.86 -17.14
C ASN A 228 2.90 -5.05 -16.85
N ILE A 229 2.66 -5.75 -15.75
CA ILE A 229 3.54 -6.80 -15.21
C ILE A 229 2.85 -8.16 -15.29
N LYS A 230 3.61 -9.24 -15.54
CA LYS A 230 3.06 -10.60 -15.50
C LYS A 230 2.58 -10.90 -14.09
N LEU A 231 1.45 -11.59 -13.98
CA LEU A 231 0.85 -11.88 -12.68
C LEU A 231 1.84 -12.59 -11.73
N ARG A 232 2.64 -13.54 -12.26
CA ARG A 232 3.66 -14.25 -11.48
C ARG A 232 4.70 -13.32 -10.86
N ASP A 233 5.23 -12.38 -11.63
CA ASP A 233 6.29 -11.46 -11.19
C ASP A 233 5.71 -10.46 -10.18
N TYR A 234 4.46 -10.04 -10.39
CA TYR A 234 3.73 -9.21 -9.44
C TYR A 234 3.51 -9.92 -8.10
N TYR A 235 3.14 -11.20 -8.11
CA TYR A 235 2.96 -11.99 -6.89
C TYR A 235 4.29 -12.21 -6.14
N GLU A 236 5.39 -12.41 -6.87
CA GLU A 236 6.73 -12.47 -6.26
C GLU A 236 7.11 -11.14 -5.59
N TYR A 237 6.88 -10.02 -6.27
CA TYR A 237 7.04 -8.68 -5.70
C TYR A 237 6.16 -8.49 -4.46
N ALA A 238 4.84 -8.67 -4.59
CA ALA A 238 3.84 -8.35 -3.59
C ALA A 238 4.07 -9.09 -2.26
N ARG A 239 4.60 -10.33 -2.31
CA ARG A 239 4.88 -11.14 -1.12
C ARG A 239 6.18 -10.78 -0.40
N ASN A 240 7.15 -10.19 -1.10
CA ASN A 240 8.51 -10.05 -0.60
C ASN A 240 8.97 -8.57 -0.46
N GLN A 241 8.13 -7.61 -0.85
CA GLN A 241 8.39 -6.18 -0.71
C GLN A 241 8.19 -5.66 0.72
N HIS A 242 8.79 -4.51 1.00
CA HIS A 242 8.62 -3.75 2.25
C HIS A 242 8.45 -2.26 1.96
N ASP A 243 7.71 -1.95 0.90
CA ASP A 243 7.51 -0.60 0.39
C ASP A 243 6.52 0.17 1.28
N GLU A 244 6.69 1.49 1.36
CA GLU A 244 5.72 2.40 1.99
C GLU A 244 4.37 2.34 1.26
N SER A 245 4.40 2.45 -0.06
CA SER A 245 3.24 2.34 -0.94
C SER A 245 3.51 1.29 -2.02
N PRO A 246 3.23 0.00 -1.75
CA PRO A 246 3.48 -1.06 -2.71
C PRO A 246 2.66 -0.89 -3.99
N LEU A 247 3.18 -1.34 -5.14
CA LEU A 247 2.43 -1.35 -6.40
C LEU A 247 1.08 -2.03 -6.23
N TYR A 248 0.04 -1.36 -6.73
CA TYR A 248 -1.34 -1.83 -6.64
C TYR A 248 -1.86 -2.27 -8.01
N LEU A 249 -2.14 -3.57 -8.16
CA LEU A 249 -2.78 -4.12 -9.35
C LEU A 249 -4.22 -3.63 -9.43
N PHE A 250 -4.50 -2.87 -10.50
CA PHE A 250 -5.76 -2.21 -10.74
C PHE A 250 -6.06 -2.27 -12.24
N ASP A 251 -6.59 -3.41 -12.68
CA ASP A 251 -6.71 -3.74 -14.11
C ASP A 251 -8.16 -3.70 -14.59
N LYS A 252 -8.44 -2.79 -15.52
CA LYS A 252 -9.75 -2.64 -16.17
C LYS A 252 -10.03 -3.62 -17.31
N LYS A 253 -8.98 -4.14 -17.95
CA LYS A 253 -9.05 -5.04 -19.10
C LYS A 253 -9.03 -6.51 -18.69
N PHE A 254 -9.03 -6.82 -17.39
CA PHE A 254 -8.90 -8.19 -16.88
C PHE A 254 -9.90 -9.17 -17.51
N VAL A 255 -11.14 -8.76 -17.74
CA VAL A 255 -12.14 -9.62 -18.41
C VAL A 255 -11.89 -9.75 -19.92
N GLN A 256 -11.36 -8.72 -20.57
CA GLN A 256 -11.01 -8.79 -21.99
C GLN A 256 -9.82 -9.76 -22.18
N ASN A 257 -8.84 -9.70 -21.29
CA ASN A 257 -7.65 -10.54 -21.32
C ASN A 257 -7.93 -11.96 -20.78
N CYS A 258 -8.86 -12.09 -19.84
CA CYS A 258 -9.24 -13.35 -19.18
C CYS A 258 -10.78 -13.51 -19.17
N PRO A 259 -11.41 -13.87 -20.32
CA PRO A 259 -12.87 -13.94 -20.43
C PRO A 259 -13.53 -14.86 -19.40
N ASP A 260 -12.86 -15.95 -19.03
CA ASP A 260 -13.37 -16.92 -18.05
C ASP A 260 -13.62 -16.30 -16.67
N MET A 261 -12.88 -15.25 -16.28
CA MET A 261 -13.08 -14.56 -15.01
C MET A 261 -14.44 -13.85 -14.94
N ALA A 262 -15.03 -13.50 -16.09
CA ALA A 262 -16.37 -12.89 -16.12
C ALA A 262 -17.46 -13.84 -15.61
N ASN A 263 -17.24 -15.14 -15.73
CA ASN A 263 -18.19 -16.17 -15.29
C ASN A 263 -18.09 -16.44 -13.78
N ASP A 264 -17.12 -15.84 -13.09
CA ASP A 264 -16.86 -16.10 -11.67
C ASP A 264 -17.56 -15.11 -10.73
N PHE A 265 -18.23 -14.09 -11.26
CA PHE A 265 -19.01 -13.10 -10.51
C PHE A 265 -20.20 -12.59 -11.32
N GLU A 266 -21.14 -11.94 -10.66
CA GLU A 266 -22.28 -11.29 -11.31
C GLU A 266 -22.49 -9.89 -10.74
N VAL A 267 -23.12 -9.00 -11.50
CA VAL A 267 -23.51 -7.67 -10.98
C VAL A 267 -24.66 -7.86 -9.99
N PRO A 268 -24.54 -7.41 -8.72
CA PRO A 268 -25.61 -7.53 -7.75
C PRO A 268 -26.89 -6.84 -8.23
N GLU A 269 -28.04 -7.36 -7.82
CA GLU A 269 -29.35 -6.86 -8.26
C GLU A 269 -29.55 -5.35 -8.03
N TYR A 270 -28.96 -4.80 -6.96
CA TYR A 270 -28.99 -3.37 -6.63
C TYR A 270 -28.31 -2.45 -7.66
N PHE A 271 -27.43 -3.01 -8.51
CA PHE A 271 -26.56 -2.25 -9.41
C PHE A 271 -26.74 -2.65 -10.89
N ARG A 272 -27.85 -3.33 -11.23
CA ARG A 272 -28.15 -3.74 -12.61
C ARG A 272 -28.50 -2.57 -13.52
N GLU A 273 -28.99 -1.46 -12.95
CA GLU A 273 -29.23 -0.23 -13.69
C GLU A 273 -27.92 0.45 -14.07
N ASP A 274 -27.55 0.34 -15.34
CA ASP A 274 -26.29 0.81 -15.87
C ASP A 274 -26.52 1.80 -17.02
N TYR A 275 -26.72 3.07 -16.65
CA TYR A 275 -26.99 4.14 -17.63
C TYR A 275 -25.87 4.33 -18.64
N PHE A 276 -24.62 4.04 -18.27
CA PHE A 276 -23.49 4.14 -19.20
C PHE A 276 -23.50 3.04 -20.27
N GLY A 277 -24.29 1.98 -20.10
CA GLY A 277 -24.48 0.95 -21.11
C GLY A 277 -24.99 1.47 -22.45
N VAL A 278 -25.72 2.61 -22.47
CA VAL A 278 -26.25 3.21 -23.71
C VAL A 278 -25.17 3.81 -24.60
N LEU A 279 -23.97 4.09 -24.07
CA LEU A 279 -22.86 4.67 -24.82
C LEU A 279 -22.11 3.64 -25.69
N GLY A 280 -22.41 2.35 -25.55
CA GLY A 280 -21.72 1.30 -26.31
C GLY A 280 -20.22 1.32 -26.08
N ASP A 281 -19.45 1.44 -27.17
CA ASP A 281 -17.98 1.41 -27.14
C ASP A 281 -17.35 2.70 -26.55
N GLU A 282 -18.09 3.80 -26.53
CA GLU A 282 -17.65 5.09 -25.95
C GLU A 282 -17.84 5.14 -24.41
N ARG A 283 -18.26 4.02 -23.83
CA ARG A 283 -18.48 3.89 -22.40
C ARG A 283 -17.16 4.02 -21.62
N PRO A 284 -17.13 4.83 -20.54
CA PRO A 284 -16.00 4.83 -19.61
C PRO A 284 -15.76 3.46 -18.96
N ASP A 285 -14.50 3.19 -18.61
CA ASP A 285 -14.16 1.97 -17.88
C ASP A 285 -14.96 1.88 -16.57
N TYR A 286 -15.45 0.69 -16.24
CA TYR A 286 -16.49 0.53 -15.20
C TYR A 286 -16.28 -0.68 -14.26
N ARG A 287 -15.25 -1.48 -14.51
CA ARG A 287 -14.92 -2.66 -13.70
C ARG A 287 -13.41 -2.83 -13.63
N TRP A 288 -12.93 -3.22 -12.47
CA TRP A 288 -11.50 -3.39 -12.22
C TRP A 288 -11.25 -4.63 -11.37
N LEU A 289 -10.24 -5.42 -11.74
CA LEU A 289 -9.64 -6.41 -10.87
C LEU A 289 -8.61 -5.71 -10.00
N ILE A 290 -8.75 -5.89 -8.69
CA ILE A 290 -7.93 -5.22 -7.69
C ILE A 290 -7.22 -6.26 -6.85
N ILE A 291 -5.89 -6.30 -6.92
CA ILE A 291 -5.04 -7.20 -6.12
C ILE A 291 -3.92 -6.38 -5.52
N GLY A 292 -3.68 -6.51 -4.21
CA GLY A 292 -2.65 -5.72 -3.54
C GLY A 292 -2.15 -6.38 -2.27
N PRO A 293 -0.86 -6.27 -1.95
CA PRO A 293 -0.33 -6.73 -0.66
C PRO A 293 -0.80 -5.82 0.49
N ALA A 294 -0.49 -6.22 1.72
CA ALA A 294 -0.68 -5.35 2.88
C ALA A 294 -0.03 -3.97 2.65
N ARG A 295 -0.67 -2.92 3.16
CA ARG A 295 -0.31 -1.49 2.98
C ARG A 295 -0.57 -0.89 1.59
N SER A 296 -0.85 -1.68 0.56
CA SER A 296 -1.34 -1.12 -0.71
C SER A 296 -2.76 -0.57 -0.56
N GLY A 297 -3.11 0.41 -1.38
CA GLY A 297 -4.44 1.02 -1.36
C GLY A 297 -4.59 2.17 -2.33
N SER A 298 -5.74 2.81 -2.28
CA SER A 298 -6.03 4.03 -3.02
C SER A 298 -6.07 5.20 -2.04
N THR A 299 -5.50 6.33 -2.43
CA THR A 299 -5.59 7.59 -1.67
C THR A 299 -7.02 8.13 -1.69
N PHE A 300 -7.32 9.11 -0.85
CA PHE A 300 -8.61 9.80 -0.89
C PHE A 300 -8.85 10.40 -2.29
N HIS A 301 -10.01 10.11 -2.86
CA HIS A 301 -10.49 10.66 -4.12
C HIS A 301 -11.92 11.15 -3.89
N LYS A 302 -12.27 12.32 -4.45
CA LYS A 302 -13.64 12.83 -4.39
C LYS A 302 -14.48 12.21 -5.50
N ARG A 303 -15.62 11.68 -5.08
CA ARG A 303 -16.70 11.22 -5.96
C ARG A 303 -17.55 12.37 -6.52
N ILE A 304 -17.32 13.63 -6.15
CA ILE A 304 -18.12 14.78 -6.64
C ILE A 304 -17.23 15.75 -7.42
N ASN A 305 -17.68 16.10 -8.62
CA ASN A 305 -17.07 17.05 -9.53
C ASN A 305 -16.75 18.39 -8.85
N LYS A 306 -15.47 18.59 -8.54
CA LYS A 306 -14.76 19.81 -8.90
C LYS A 306 -13.37 19.35 -9.30
N CYS A 307 -12.94 19.73 -10.51
CA CYS A 307 -11.71 19.33 -11.20
C CYS A 307 -10.67 18.64 -10.32
N THR A 308 -10.30 17.41 -10.70
CA THR A 308 -9.25 16.56 -10.11
C THR A 308 -9.64 15.76 -8.85
N THR A 309 -10.28 14.60 -9.05
CA THR A 309 -9.85 13.31 -8.49
C THR A 309 -10.71 12.17 -9.07
N GLN A 310 -10.02 11.27 -9.77
CA GLN A 310 -10.25 9.88 -10.23
C GLN A 310 -11.62 9.15 -10.28
N ASP A 311 -12.75 9.71 -9.85
CA ASP A 311 -14.08 9.15 -10.15
C ASP A 311 -14.74 9.97 -11.27
N PRO A 312 -14.63 9.57 -12.54
CA PRO A 312 -15.26 10.29 -13.63
C PRO A 312 -16.78 10.21 -13.48
N ASN A 313 -17.45 11.37 -13.43
CA ASN A 313 -18.92 11.52 -13.54
C ASN A 313 -19.77 11.25 -12.28
N ALA A 314 -19.19 11.22 -11.08
CA ALA A 314 -19.92 11.09 -9.82
C ALA A 314 -20.77 9.80 -9.65
N THR A 315 -20.35 8.72 -10.30
CA THR A 315 -21.00 7.40 -10.27
C THR A 315 -20.96 6.73 -8.89
N SER A 316 -21.97 5.93 -8.55
CA SER A 316 -21.89 4.98 -7.43
C SER A 316 -20.98 3.82 -7.76
N ALA A 317 -20.33 3.26 -6.73
CA ALA A 317 -19.46 2.09 -6.87
C ALA A 317 -19.82 1.03 -5.82
N TRP A 318 -19.58 -0.23 -6.16
CA TRP A 318 -19.60 -1.35 -5.24
C TRP A 318 -18.26 -2.08 -5.30
N ASN A 319 -17.80 -2.60 -4.17
CA ASN A 319 -16.54 -3.33 -4.07
C ASN A 319 -16.77 -4.67 -3.37
N ALA A 320 -16.49 -5.76 -4.08
CA ALA A 320 -16.56 -7.11 -3.54
C ALA A 320 -15.17 -7.60 -3.14
N VAL A 321 -14.95 -7.80 -1.84
CA VAL A 321 -13.69 -8.34 -1.31
C VAL A 321 -13.75 -9.86 -1.34
N ILE A 322 -12.94 -10.49 -2.19
CA ILE A 322 -12.90 -11.95 -2.36
C ILE A 322 -11.92 -12.61 -1.38
N THR A 323 -10.76 -11.99 -1.14
CA THR A 323 -9.74 -12.51 -0.21
C THR A 323 -9.08 -11.35 0.51
N GLY A 324 -8.78 -11.55 1.80
CA GLY A 324 -8.17 -10.55 2.66
C GLY A 324 -9.18 -9.57 3.27
N ALA A 325 -8.69 -8.39 3.65
CA ALA A 325 -9.49 -7.34 4.26
C ALA A 325 -9.04 -5.97 3.73
N LYS A 326 -9.98 -5.04 3.62
CA LYS A 326 -9.74 -3.64 3.24
C LYS A 326 -10.26 -2.72 4.32
N LYS A 327 -9.48 -1.69 4.65
CA LYS A 327 -9.91 -0.61 5.54
C LYS A 327 -10.46 0.53 4.68
N TRP A 328 -11.67 0.97 4.99
CA TRP A 328 -12.29 2.12 4.33
C TRP A 328 -12.43 3.27 5.30
N ILE A 329 -12.10 4.47 4.84
CA ILE A 329 -12.35 5.72 5.55
C ILE A 329 -13.14 6.59 4.59
N MET A 330 -14.34 6.98 5.00
CA MET A 330 -15.27 7.74 4.17
C MET A 330 -15.65 9.03 4.90
N TYR A 331 -15.74 10.10 4.13
CA TYR A 331 -16.25 11.39 4.59
C TYR A 331 -17.49 11.74 3.76
N PRO A 332 -18.46 12.48 4.33
CA PRO A 332 -19.53 13.08 3.57
C PRO A 332 -18.96 13.91 2.40
N PRO A 333 -19.67 14.02 1.26
CA PRO A 333 -19.11 14.64 0.05
C PRO A 333 -18.68 16.10 0.22
N ASP A 334 -19.33 16.83 1.14
CA ASP A 334 -19.05 18.23 1.43
C ASP A 334 -17.89 18.44 2.40
N ILE A 335 -17.33 17.36 2.95
CA ILE A 335 -16.25 17.41 3.95
C ILE A 335 -14.93 17.04 3.27
N MET A 336 -13.97 17.96 3.32
CA MET A 336 -12.60 17.68 2.90
C MET A 336 -11.90 16.84 3.99
N PRO A 337 -11.36 15.66 3.65
CA PRO A 337 -10.59 14.88 4.62
C PRO A 337 -9.35 15.67 5.09
N PRO A 338 -8.99 15.60 6.38
CA PRO A 338 -7.78 16.26 6.89
C PRO A 338 -6.52 15.78 6.15
N GLY A 339 -5.63 16.71 5.80
CA GLY A 339 -4.37 16.41 5.12
C GLY A 339 -4.50 16.07 3.63
N VAL A 340 -5.72 16.11 3.07
CA VAL A 340 -5.94 16.00 1.63
C VAL A 340 -6.03 17.40 1.05
N PHE A 341 -5.09 17.73 0.18
CA PHE A 341 -5.10 18.98 -0.57
C PHE A 341 -5.47 18.66 -2.02
N THR A 342 -6.58 19.23 -2.49
CA THR A 342 -6.87 19.23 -3.93
C THR A 342 -5.94 20.26 -4.58
N SER A 343 -5.13 19.84 -5.55
CA SER A 343 -4.45 20.78 -6.44
C SER A 343 -5.50 21.64 -7.16
N GLU A 344 -5.35 22.96 -7.11
CA GLU A 344 -6.22 23.91 -7.82
C GLU A 344 -6.10 23.80 -9.34
#